data_AF-A0A7R9A7S3-F1
#
_entry.id   AF-A0A7R9A7S3-F1
#
_cell.length_a   1.000
_cell.length_b   1.000
_cell.length_c   1.000
_cell.angle_alpha   90.00
_cell.angle_beta   90.00
_cell.angle_gamma   90.00
#
_symmetry.space_group_name_H-M   'P 1'
#
loop_
_entity.id
_entity.type
_entity.pdbx_description
1 polymer ?
#
loop_
_entity_poly.entity_id
_entity_poly.type
_entity_poly.pdbx_seq_one_letter_code
_entity_poly.pdbx_strand_id
1 'polypeptide(L)'
;MTPKMRSTTAVWALAVLFASSLIPDSVLADDDGISACLCACTCGEAKMERFCRSLENIETAVRDACLAVANGPIATCKGFCHLNMAYIKVKNSLDD
;
A
#
# COMPACT_ATOMS: atom_id res chain seq x y z
N MET A 1 37.74 -25.90 -40.11
CA MET A 1 37.25 -24.53 -39.86
C MET A 1 35.90 -24.63 -39.16
N THR A 2 35.84 -24.29 -37.87
CA THR A 2 34.64 -24.41 -37.02
C THR A 2 34.46 -23.09 -36.26
N PRO A 3 33.32 -22.38 -36.38
CA PRO A 3 33.08 -21.20 -35.56
C PRO A 3 32.67 -21.61 -34.14
N LYS A 4 33.46 -21.14 -33.18
CA LYS A 4 33.26 -21.25 -31.75
C LYS A 4 32.19 -20.25 -31.31
N MET A 5 30.95 -20.72 -31.11
CA MET A 5 29.86 -19.89 -30.57
C MET A 5 30.14 -19.55 -29.12
N ARG A 6 30.17 -18.24 -28.83
CA ARG A 6 30.36 -17.66 -27.50
C ARG A 6 29.08 -17.81 -26.68
N SER A 7 29.27 -18.40 -25.51
CA SER A 7 28.42 -18.35 -24.33
C SER A 7 27.80 -16.96 -24.12
N THR A 8 26.47 -16.87 -24.14
CA THR A 8 25.70 -15.63 -23.90
C THR A 8 24.50 -15.94 -22.99
N THR A 9 24.74 -16.57 -21.84
CA THR A 9 23.68 -17.00 -20.91
C THR A 9 23.70 -16.24 -19.57
N ALA A 10 24.19 -15.00 -19.56
CA ALA A 10 24.38 -14.22 -18.32
C ALA A 10 23.75 -12.82 -18.35
N VAL A 11 22.62 -12.63 -19.04
CA VAL A 11 21.93 -11.31 -19.09
C VAL A 11 20.55 -11.32 -18.41
N TRP A 12 20.02 -12.49 -18.05
CA TRP A 12 18.66 -12.61 -17.49
C TRP A 12 18.56 -12.49 -15.96
N ALA A 13 19.62 -12.09 -15.25
CA ALA A 13 19.63 -12.03 -13.79
C ALA A 13 19.55 -10.61 -13.20
N LEU A 14 19.48 -9.56 -14.03
CA LEU A 14 19.52 -8.16 -13.56
C LEU A 14 18.19 -7.39 -13.73
N ALA A 15 17.14 -8.00 -14.25
CA ALA A 15 15.87 -7.32 -14.52
C ALA A 15 14.81 -7.45 -13.41
N VAL A 16 15.05 -8.22 -12.33
CA VAL A 16 14.01 -8.50 -11.31
C VAL A 16 14.13 -7.60 -10.06
N LEU A 17 15.22 -6.82 -9.91
CA LEU A 17 15.45 -6.02 -8.70
C LEU A 17 15.16 -4.51 -8.84
N PHE A 18 14.69 -4.05 -10.00
CA PHE A 18 14.36 -2.63 -10.25
C PHE A 18 12.89 -2.36 -10.61
N ALA A 19 12.00 -3.35 -10.46
CA ALA A 19 10.58 -3.18 -10.71
C ALA A 19 9.76 -2.76 -9.47
N SER A 20 10.39 -2.52 -8.32
CA SER A 20 9.68 -2.10 -7.10
C SER A 20 9.40 -0.59 -7.03
N SER A 21 9.89 0.21 -7.99
CA SER A 21 9.90 1.68 -7.87
C SER A 21 8.90 2.40 -8.79
N LEU A 22 8.09 1.67 -9.55
CA LEU A 22 7.15 2.22 -10.53
C LEU A 22 5.80 1.49 -10.43
N ILE A 23 5.19 1.52 -9.25
CA ILE A 23 3.74 1.33 -9.17
C ILE A 23 3.17 2.75 -9.30
N PRO A 24 2.60 3.14 -10.46
CA PRO A 24 1.88 4.39 -10.55
C PRO A 24 0.74 4.38 -9.52
N ASP A 25 0.65 5.45 -8.74
CA ASP A 25 -0.33 5.76 -7.67
C ASP A 25 -1.80 5.83 -8.17
N SER A 26 -2.18 5.13 -9.23
CA SER A 26 -3.44 5.37 -9.97
C SER A 26 -4.26 4.12 -10.29
N VAL A 27 -4.10 3.02 -9.55
CA VAL A 27 -4.94 1.84 -9.73
C VAL A 27 -5.69 1.54 -8.44
N LEU A 28 -6.78 2.28 -8.25
CA LEU A 28 -8.16 1.81 -8.14
C LEU A 28 -8.96 2.86 -7.35
N ALA A 29 -10.16 3.16 -7.84
CA ALA A 29 -11.23 3.86 -7.14
C ALA A 29 -12.45 2.90 -7.17
N ASP A 30 -13.19 2.85 -6.05
CA ASP A 30 -14.22 1.87 -5.65
C ASP A 30 -13.71 0.49 -5.12
N ASP A 31 -13.89 0.25 -3.81
CA ASP A 31 -13.26 -0.79 -2.94
C ASP A 31 -11.85 -0.46 -2.36
N ASP A 32 -11.37 0.75 -2.65
CA ASP A 32 -9.97 1.14 -2.47
C ASP A 32 -9.49 1.53 -1.11
N GLY A 33 -10.34 2.06 -0.25
CA GLY A 33 -9.90 2.46 1.09
C GLY A 33 -9.36 1.27 1.89
N ILE A 34 -10.07 0.13 1.85
CA ILE A 34 -9.65 -1.10 2.54
C ILE A 34 -8.43 -1.71 1.85
N SER A 35 -8.45 -1.85 0.53
CA SER A 35 -7.35 -2.46 -0.23
C SER A 35 -6.06 -1.64 -0.07
N ALA A 36 -6.13 -0.32 -0.19
CA ALA A 36 -4.99 0.58 0.00
C ALA A 36 -4.49 0.57 1.46
N CYS A 37 -5.38 0.55 2.44
CA CYS A 37 -5.02 0.41 3.86
C CYS A 37 -4.28 -0.91 4.13
N LEU A 38 -4.82 -2.03 3.64
CA LEU A 38 -4.20 -3.35 3.80
C LEU A 38 -2.85 -3.44 3.10
N CYS A 39 -2.75 -2.85 1.90
CA CYS A 39 -1.49 -2.75 1.16
C CYS A 39 -0.47 -1.93 1.95
N ALA A 40 -0.86 -0.79 2.51
CA ALA A 40 -0.01 0.06 3.34
C ALA A 40 0.49 -0.68 4.59
N CYS A 41 -0.37 -1.46 5.27
CA CYS A 41 0.04 -2.33 6.39
C CYS A 41 1.13 -3.34 6.00
N THR A 42 1.10 -3.88 4.78
CA THR A 42 2.11 -4.83 4.30
C THR A 42 3.36 -4.17 3.73
N CYS A 43 3.25 -2.93 3.26
CA CYS A 43 4.35 -2.15 2.72
C CYS A 43 5.23 -1.51 3.81
N GLY A 44 4.74 -1.47 5.05
CA GLY A 44 5.47 -0.99 6.22
C GLY A 44 5.03 0.39 6.71
N GLU A 45 5.60 0.78 7.84
CA GLU A 45 5.24 1.95 8.63
C GLU A 45 5.10 3.23 7.79
N ALA A 46 6.11 3.60 7.00
CA ALA A 46 6.11 4.83 6.21
C ALA A 46 4.95 4.92 5.19
N LYS A 47 4.55 3.79 4.60
CA LYS A 47 3.41 3.74 3.67
C LYS A 47 2.09 3.86 4.43
N MET A 48 2.00 3.25 5.61
CA MET A 48 0.83 3.36 6.48
C MET A 48 0.65 4.78 7.02
N GLU A 49 1.72 5.44 7.47
CA GLU A 49 1.66 6.84 7.89
C GLU A 49 1.18 7.78 6.78
N ARG A 50 1.68 7.57 5.55
CA ARG A 50 1.25 8.34 4.38
C ARG A 50 -0.24 8.11 4.08
N PHE A 51 -0.69 6.86 4.17
CA PHE A 51 -2.11 6.52 4.04
C PHE A 51 -2.95 7.23 5.10
N CYS A 52 -2.56 7.16 6.37
CA CYS A 52 -3.28 7.82 7.46
C CYS A 52 -3.39 9.34 7.28
N ARG A 53 -2.36 9.97 6.72
CA ARG A 53 -2.37 11.41 6.40
C ARG A 53 -3.22 11.76 5.19
N SER A 54 -3.43 10.82 4.26
CA SER A 54 -4.29 11.00 3.09
C SER A 54 -5.78 10.92 3.38
N LEU A 55 -6.17 10.47 4.58
CA LEU A 55 -7.56 10.45 5.01
C LEU A 55 -8.00 11.89 5.31
N GLU A 56 -8.61 12.54 4.33
CA GLU A 56 -9.21 13.87 4.44
C GLU A 56 -10.60 13.78 5.10
N ASN A 57 -11.02 14.84 5.81
CA ASN A 57 -12.34 14.97 6.45
C ASN A 57 -12.74 13.90 7.48
N ILE A 58 -11.82 13.04 7.92
CA ILE A 58 -12.07 12.09 9.00
C ILE A 58 -11.86 12.72 10.37
N GLU A 59 -12.52 12.14 11.39
CA GLU A 59 -12.31 12.55 12.78
C GLU A 59 -10.85 12.35 13.20
N THR A 60 -10.31 13.35 13.91
CA THR A 60 -8.92 13.33 14.41
C THR A 60 -8.61 12.05 15.17
N ALA A 61 -9.56 11.55 15.97
CA ALA A 61 -9.41 10.30 16.72
C ALA A 61 -9.17 9.06 15.82
N VAL A 62 -9.80 9.00 14.65
CA VAL A 62 -9.61 7.90 13.69
C VAL A 62 -8.24 8.01 13.02
N ARG A 63 -7.80 9.24 12.72
CA ARG A 63 -6.45 9.48 12.16
C ARG A 63 -5.35 9.13 13.17
N ASP A 64 -5.53 9.49 14.44
CA ASP A 64 -4.58 9.16 15.50
C ASP A 64 -4.52 7.64 15.74
N ALA A 65 -5.66 6.96 15.72
CA ALA A 65 -5.72 5.50 15.76
C ALA A 65 -5.01 4.86 14.56
N CYS A 66 -5.15 5.43 13.36
CA CYS A 66 -4.45 5.00 12.16
C CYS A 66 -2.92 5.11 12.32
N LEU A 67 -2.43 6.24 12.84
CA LEU A 67 -0.99 6.45 13.10
C LEU A 67 -0.46 5.52 14.20
N ALA A 68 -1.27 5.23 15.21
CA ALA A 68 -0.90 4.28 16.27
C ALA A 68 -0.72 2.86 15.73
N VAL A 69 -1.56 2.43 14.78
CA VAL A 69 -1.43 1.09 14.18
C VAL A 69 -0.34 1.01 13.11
N ALA A 70 0.09 2.14 12.53
CA ALA A 70 1.21 2.20 11.60
C ALA A 70 2.51 1.67 12.22
N ASN A 71 2.69 1.91 13.52
CA ASN A 71 3.83 1.46 14.32
C ASN A 71 3.57 0.11 15.04
N GLY A 72 2.39 -0.47 14.82
CA GLY A 72 1.92 -1.65 15.55
C GLY A 72 2.12 -2.97 14.79
N PRO A 73 1.71 -4.10 15.39
CA PRO A 73 1.69 -5.40 14.71
C PRO A 73 0.79 -5.37 13.47
N ILE A 74 1.19 -6.09 12.41
CA ILE A 74 0.42 -6.20 11.16
C ILE A 74 -1.02 -6.67 11.41
N ALA A 75 -1.24 -7.57 12.38
CA ALA A 75 -2.58 -8.04 12.73
C ALA A 75 -3.48 -6.89 13.22
N THR A 76 -2.94 -5.99 14.04
CA THR A 76 -3.64 -4.80 14.53
C THR A 76 -3.92 -3.82 13.39
N CYS A 77 -2.95 -3.62 12.49
CA CYS A 77 -3.11 -2.77 11.31
C CYS A 77 -4.24 -3.27 10.39
N LYS A 78 -4.27 -4.57 10.09
CA LYS A 78 -5.35 -5.17 9.29
C LYS A 78 -6.71 -5.06 9.98
N GLY A 79 -6.76 -5.29 11.30
CA GLY A 79 -7.98 -5.12 12.09
C GLY A 79 -8.52 -3.70 12.01
N PHE A 80 -7.64 -2.70 12.11
CA PHE A 80 -8.00 -1.30 11.92
C PHE A 80 -8.60 -1.06 10.52
N CYS A 81 -7.95 -1.55 9.46
CA CYS A 81 -8.42 -1.37 8.09
C CYS A 81 -9.84 -1.91 7.89
N HIS A 82 -10.15 -3.11 8.39
CA HIS A 82 -11.49 -3.68 8.25
C HIS A 82 -12.57 -2.95 9.05
N LEU A 83 -12.24 -2.47 10.25
CA LEU A 83 -13.21 -1.83 11.14
C LEU A 83 -13.46 -0.35 10.80
N ASN A 84 -12.40 0.40 10.47
CA ASN A 84 -12.47 1.86 10.37
C ASN A 84 -12.67 2.36 8.93
N MET A 85 -12.23 1.60 7.91
CA MET A 85 -12.46 2.02 6.52
C MET A 85 -13.94 1.93 6.12
N ALA A 86 -14.67 0.95 6.67
CA ALA A 86 -16.12 0.87 6.48
C ALA A 86 -16.82 2.12 7.05
N TYR A 87 -16.41 2.56 8.25
CA TYR A 87 -16.90 3.79 8.87
C TYR A 87 -16.58 5.03 8.03
N ILE A 88 -15.32 5.17 7.58
CA ILE A 88 -14.87 6.32 6.78
C ILE A 88 -15.62 6.39 5.45
N LYS A 89 -15.84 5.25 4.77
CA LYS A 89 -16.62 5.19 3.52
C LYS A 89 -18.04 5.71 3.72
N VAL A 90 -18.71 5.27 4.79
CA VAL A 90 -20.09 5.70 5.10
C VAL A 90 -20.13 7.19 5.43
N LYS A 91 -19.20 7.69 6.24
CA LYS A 91 -19.14 9.10 6.63
C LYS A 91 -18.94 10.01 5.42
N ASN A 92 -17.95 9.71 4.58
CA ASN A 92 -17.69 10.52 3.39
C ASN A 92 -18.84 10.47 2.37
N SER A 93 -19.64 9.40 2.33
CA SER A 93 -20.83 9.32 1.48
C SER A 93 -22.04 10.12 2.00
N LEU A 94 -22.00 10.56 3.26
CA LEU A 94 -23.05 11.36 3.89
C LEU A 94 -22.76 12.86 3.85
N ASP A 95 -21.50 13.24 3.69
CA ASP A 95 -21.02 14.63 3.61
C ASP A 95 -20.99 15.19 2.16
N ASP A 96 -21.21 14.35 1.13
CA ASP A 96 -21.35 14.70 -0.30
C ASP A 96 -22.84 14.88 -0.69
#